data_AF-A0A9Y4KI87-F1
#
_entry.id   AF-A0A9Y4KI87-F1
#
_cell.length_a   1.000
_cell.length_b   1.000
_cell.length_c   1.000
_cell.angle_alpha   90.00
_cell.angle_beta   90.00
_cell.angle_gamma   90.00
#
_symmetry.space_group_name_H-M   'P 1'
#
loop_
_entity.id
_entity.type
_entity.pdbx_description
1 polymer ?
#
loop_
_entity_poly.entity_id
_entity_poly.type
_entity_poly.pdbx_seq_one_letter_code
_entity_poly.pdbx_strand_id
1 'polypeptide(L)'
;MTLVFRTIWIQPSSMSASVSQSVQNFERLLRAIYAPQNIYCVHVDKKTEASALAAIMAITSCFPNVFLASRPVSVVYAAWPRVQADLNCMADLYNVSTEWKYFINVCGQDFPLKTNLEIVRTLRSLKGRNSMESEKMPDGKIWRVTNAHRIVDGGIEGTGQKKTPPPFNLPILSGNAYIVVSRGYIRSVLEDERIQTLMEWAKDTYSPDEFLWATIQRMPGVPGSTRPHRKYDMTDINAIARLVKWQGHVGPKDSLDAVYPQCHGDYVRGICVYGAGDLQWMIAQHHLFANKFDINTDPIAIYCLEKYLRLKALAESY
;
A
#
# COMPACT_ATOMS: atom_id res chain seq x y z
N MET A 1 -23.68 -5.65 3.53
CA MET A 1 -22.49 -5.81 2.66
C MET A 1 -21.42 -4.84 3.15
N THR A 2 -20.14 -5.21 3.24
CA THR A 2 -19.07 -4.25 3.58
C THR A 2 -18.40 -3.88 2.27
N LEU A 3 -18.61 -2.65 1.79
CA LEU A 3 -17.90 -2.16 0.62
C LEU A 3 -16.42 -1.94 0.96
N VAL A 4 -15.53 -2.57 0.19
CA VAL A 4 -14.08 -2.46 0.32
C VAL A 4 -13.53 -1.62 -0.82
N PHE A 5 -12.74 -0.61 -0.50
CA PHE A 5 -12.17 0.32 -1.47
C PHE A 5 -10.74 -0.07 -1.73
N ARG A 6 -10.37 -0.14 -3.01
CA ARG A 6 -9.00 -0.47 -3.40
C ARG A 6 -8.47 0.61 -4.32
N THR A 7 -7.37 1.24 -3.91
CA THR A 7 -6.58 2.08 -4.82
C THR A 7 -5.59 1.20 -5.53
N ILE A 8 -5.61 1.16 -6.87
CA ILE A 8 -4.58 0.46 -7.65
C ILE A 8 -3.59 1.48 -8.19
N TRP A 9 -2.35 1.40 -7.71
CA TRP A 9 -1.23 2.20 -8.20
C TRP A 9 -0.49 1.51 -9.32
N ILE A 10 -0.36 2.19 -10.45
CA ILE A 10 0.43 1.72 -11.58
C ILE A 10 1.64 2.65 -11.72
N GLN A 11 2.81 2.15 -11.34
CA GLN A 11 4.09 2.80 -11.64
C GLN A 11 4.78 2.06 -12.80
N PRO A 12 5.50 2.78 -13.69
CA PRO A 12 6.63 2.18 -14.38
C PRO A 12 7.66 1.82 -13.30
N SER A 13 7.95 0.55 -13.08
CA SER A 13 9.04 0.16 -12.18
C SER A 13 10.36 0.77 -12.68
N SER A 14 11.29 1.06 -11.76
CA SER A 14 12.67 1.42 -12.10
C SER A 14 13.47 0.25 -12.71
N MET A 15 12.86 -0.93 -12.76
CA MET A 15 13.26 -2.01 -13.68
C MET A 15 12.36 -1.92 -14.91
N SER A 16 12.96 -2.15 -16.07
CA SER A 16 12.42 -2.28 -17.43
C SER A 16 11.13 -3.10 -17.56
N ALA A 17 10.05 -2.71 -16.89
CA ALA A 17 8.72 -3.25 -17.18
C ALA A 17 8.28 -2.62 -18.48
N SER A 18 8.14 -3.46 -19.51
CA SER A 18 7.55 -3.01 -20.77
C SER A 18 6.13 -2.48 -20.52
N VAL A 19 5.65 -1.57 -21.37
CA VAL A 19 4.24 -1.13 -21.41
C VAL A 19 3.27 -2.29 -21.28
N SER A 20 3.52 -3.37 -22.03
CA SER A 20 2.71 -4.59 -22.03
C SER A 20 2.64 -5.23 -20.64
N GLN A 21 3.77 -5.28 -19.93
CA GLN A 21 3.86 -5.86 -18.59
C GLN A 21 3.08 -5.06 -17.55
N SER A 22 3.18 -3.72 -17.56
CA SER A 22 2.42 -2.88 -16.63
C SER A 22 0.90 -3.05 -16.81
N VAL A 23 0.43 -3.16 -18.06
CA VAL A 23 -0.99 -3.38 -18.37
C VAL A 23 -1.43 -4.78 -17.96
N GLN A 24 -0.65 -5.83 -18.24
CA GLN A 24 -0.97 -7.20 -17.85
C GLN A 24 -1.03 -7.38 -16.32
N ASN A 25 -0.07 -6.79 -15.59
CA ASN A 25 -0.08 -6.82 -14.12
C ASN A 25 -1.31 -6.11 -13.56
N PHE A 26 -1.67 -4.95 -14.12
CA PHE A 26 -2.89 -4.24 -13.76
C PHE A 26 -4.14 -5.08 -14.00
N GLU A 27 -4.30 -5.65 -15.20
CA GLU A 27 -5.45 -6.49 -15.57
C GLU A 27 -5.60 -7.68 -14.61
N ARG A 28 -4.51 -8.42 -14.36
CA ARG A 28 -4.52 -9.58 -13.47
C ARG A 28 -4.86 -9.18 -12.03
N LEU A 29 -4.25 -8.11 -11.52
CA LEU A 29 -4.54 -7.62 -10.18
C LEU A 29 -6.01 -7.20 -10.06
N LEU A 30 -6.51 -6.38 -11.00
CA LEU A 30 -7.90 -5.94 -11.03
C LEU A 30 -8.83 -7.15 -11.06
N ARG A 31 -8.60 -8.12 -11.96
CA ARG A 31 -9.39 -9.36 -12.06
C ARG A 31 -9.40 -10.19 -10.77
N ALA A 32 -8.28 -10.25 -10.05
CA ALA A 32 -8.16 -11.01 -8.81
C ALA A 32 -8.91 -10.35 -7.64
N ILE A 33 -9.05 -9.02 -7.65
CA ILE A 33 -9.68 -8.26 -6.56
C ILE A 33 -11.06 -7.69 -6.89
N TYR A 34 -11.48 -7.76 -8.15
CA TYR A 34 -12.73 -7.18 -8.63
C TYR A 34 -13.95 -7.85 -7.99
N ALA A 35 -14.86 -7.02 -7.50
CA ALA A 35 -16.20 -7.41 -7.11
C ALA A 35 -17.14 -6.23 -7.43
N PRO A 36 -18.33 -6.47 -7.99
CA PRO A 36 -19.22 -5.42 -8.49
C PRO A 36 -19.68 -4.44 -7.41
N GLN A 37 -19.70 -4.89 -6.14
CA GLN A 37 -20.05 -4.04 -5.02
C GLN A 37 -18.94 -3.12 -4.56
N ASN A 38 -17.66 -3.42 -4.81
CA ASN A 38 -16.54 -2.59 -4.36
C ASN A 38 -16.37 -1.38 -5.27
N ILE A 39 -15.53 -0.42 -4.90
CA ILE A 39 -15.18 0.72 -5.77
C ILE A 39 -13.67 0.86 -5.83
N TYR A 40 -13.18 1.15 -7.04
CA TYR A 40 -11.77 1.15 -7.37
C TYR A 40 -11.36 2.48 -7.99
N CYS A 41 -10.39 3.15 -7.36
CA CYS A 41 -9.69 4.28 -7.97
C CYS A 41 -8.34 3.79 -8.49
N VAL A 42 -8.03 4.09 -9.74
CA VAL A 42 -6.77 3.71 -10.38
C VAL A 42 -5.95 4.97 -10.58
N HIS A 43 -4.81 5.04 -9.91
CA HIS A 43 -3.83 6.09 -10.19
C HIS A 43 -2.82 5.56 -11.22
N VAL A 44 -2.72 6.29 -12.33
CA VAL A 44 -1.71 6.07 -13.37
C VAL A 44 -0.71 7.21 -13.30
N ASP A 45 0.58 6.89 -13.18
CA ASP A 45 1.65 7.88 -13.17
C ASP A 45 1.60 8.74 -14.44
N LYS A 46 1.76 10.05 -14.32
CA LYS A 46 1.82 10.97 -15.49
C LYS A 46 2.95 10.62 -16.46
N LYS A 47 3.98 9.91 -16.01
CA LYS A 47 5.11 9.45 -16.83
C LYS A 47 4.80 8.16 -17.60
N THR A 48 3.65 7.53 -17.38
CA THR A 48 3.26 6.32 -18.11
C THR A 48 3.10 6.63 -19.60
N GLU A 49 3.60 5.73 -20.45
CA GLU A 49 3.45 5.85 -21.91
C GLU A 49 1.98 5.91 -22.33
N ALA A 50 1.70 6.70 -23.36
CA ALA A 50 0.33 6.95 -23.84
C ALA A 50 -0.41 5.65 -24.23
N SER A 51 0.31 4.67 -24.77
CA SER A 51 -0.23 3.35 -25.13
C SER A 51 -0.69 2.55 -23.91
N ALA A 52 0.11 2.51 -22.83
CA ALA A 52 -0.28 1.88 -21.57
C ALA A 52 -1.48 2.60 -20.94
N LEU A 53 -1.45 3.93 -20.90
CA LEU A 53 -2.57 4.73 -20.37
C LEU A 53 -3.87 4.44 -21.13
N ALA A 54 -3.82 4.42 -22.46
CA ALA A 54 -4.99 4.10 -23.30
C ALA A 54 -5.53 2.70 -23.03
N ALA A 55 -4.66 1.70 -22.86
CA ALA A 55 -5.08 0.33 -22.52
C ALA A 55 -5.73 0.26 -21.13
N ILE A 56 -5.14 0.93 -20.13
CA ILE A 56 -5.72 1.01 -18.78
C ILE A 56 -7.08 1.71 -18.82
N MET A 57 -7.20 2.83 -19.55
CA MET A 57 -8.48 3.52 -19.76
C MET A 57 -9.54 2.63 -20.41
N ALA A 58 -9.16 1.85 -21.42
CA ALA A 58 -10.07 0.91 -22.07
C ALA A 58 -10.57 -0.14 -21.06
N ILE A 59 -9.67 -0.73 -20.26
CA ILE A 59 -10.05 -1.71 -19.23
C ILE A 59 -10.98 -1.09 -18.18
N THR A 60 -10.66 0.10 -17.66
CA THR A 60 -11.48 0.73 -16.61
C THR A 60 -12.85 1.15 -17.13
N SER A 61 -12.96 1.56 -18.40
CA SER A 61 -14.24 1.93 -19.02
C SER A 61 -15.27 0.79 -19.08
N CYS A 62 -14.82 -0.47 -18.96
CA CYS A 62 -15.69 -1.64 -18.93
C CYS A 62 -16.48 -1.80 -17.62
N PHE A 63 -16.14 -1.05 -16.56
CA PHE A 63 -16.72 -1.26 -15.22
C PHE A 63 -17.22 0.06 -14.63
N PRO A 64 -18.50 0.15 -14.21
CA PRO A 64 -19.06 1.39 -13.65
C PRO A 64 -18.48 1.78 -12.28
N ASN A 65 -17.84 0.83 -11.60
CA ASN A 65 -17.27 0.98 -10.26
C ASN A 65 -15.73 1.06 -10.27
N VAL A 66 -15.11 1.23 -11.45
CA VAL A 66 -13.67 1.41 -11.61
C VAL A 66 -13.43 2.71 -12.38
N PHE A 67 -12.63 3.61 -11.83
CA PHE A 67 -12.34 4.90 -12.48
C PHE A 67 -10.89 5.33 -12.27
N LEU A 68 -10.41 6.22 -13.15
CA LEU A 68 -9.08 6.82 -13.01
C LEU A 68 -9.13 7.99 -12.02
N ALA A 69 -8.06 8.17 -11.25
CA ALA A 69 -7.91 9.31 -10.36
C ALA A 69 -8.06 10.64 -11.15
N SER A 70 -8.86 11.55 -10.62
CA SER A 70 -9.16 12.85 -11.23
C SER A 70 -7.92 13.75 -11.37
N ARG A 71 -6.94 13.55 -10.49
CA ARG A 71 -5.70 14.32 -10.41
C ARG A 71 -4.48 13.38 -10.46
N PRO A 72 -4.00 12.99 -11.65
CA PRO A 72 -2.77 12.21 -11.74
C PRO A 72 -1.54 13.08 -11.40
N VAL A 73 -0.46 12.44 -10.94
CA VAL A 73 0.79 13.08 -10.51
C VAL A 73 1.97 12.28 -11.05
N SER A 74 3.11 12.94 -11.25
CA SER A 74 4.36 12.30 -11.63
C SER A 74 5.05 11.78 -10.38
N VAL A 75 5.11 10.46 -10.20
CA VAL A 75 5.55 9.87 -8.94
C VAL A 75 7.06 9.78 -8.93
N VAL A 76 7.69 10.34 -7.90
CA VAL A 76 9.13 10.25 -7.70
C VAL A 76 9.38 9.35 -6.49
N TYR A 77 10.31 8.40 -6.65
CA TYR A 77 10.65 7.45 -5.60
C TYR A 77 11.09 8.19 -4.33
N ALA A 78 10.60 7.73 -3.17
CA ALA A 78 10.84 8.32 -1.86
C ALA A 78 10.41 9.79 -1.69
N ALA A 79 9.61 10.35 -2.60
CA ALA A 79 9.16 11.74 -2.52
C ALA A 79 7.64 11.86 -2.30
N TRP A 80 7.20 13.04 -1.87
CA TRP A 80 5.79 13.37 -1.61
C TRP A 80 4.78 12.94 -2.70
N PRO A 81 5.06 12.99 -4.01
CA PRO A 81 4.10 12.55 -5.02
C PRO A 81 3.56 11.13 -4.83
N ARG A 82 4.31 10.24 -4.16
CA ARG A 82 3.82 8.91 -3.77
C ARG A 82 2.69 8.98 -2.74
N VAL A 83 2.75 9.89 -1.77
CA VAL A 83 1.63 10.14 -0.85
C VAL A 83 0.49 10.83 -1.58
N GLN A 84 0.81 11.82 -2.43
CA GLN A 84 -0.18 12.65 -3.11
C GLN A 84 -1.16 11.84 -3.96
N ALA A 85 -0.71 10.79 -4.64
CA ALA A 85 -1.64 10.03 -5.47
C ALA A 85 -2.58 9.11 -4.68
N ASP A 86 -2.20 8.73 -3.45
CA ASP A 86 -3.10 8.03 -2.53
C ASP A 86 -4.15 9.05 -2.06
N LEU A 87 -3.72 10.25 -1.67
CA LEU A 87 -4.62 11.35 -1.30
C LEU A 87 -5.62 11.71 -2.41
N ASN A 88 -5.18 11.71 -3.67
CA ASN A 88 -6.05 12.01 -4.80
C ASN A 88 -7.13 10.93 -4.96
N CYS A 89 -6.75 9.65 -4.90
CA CYS A 89 -7.74 8.57 -4.92
C CYS A 89 -8.62 8.56 -3.67
N MET A 90 -8.08 8.85 -2.48
CA MET A 90 -8.86 8.98 -1.25
C MET A 90 -9.94 10.05 -1.40
N ALA A 91 -9.62 11.21 -1.97
CA ALA A 91 -10.58 12.29 -2.20
C ALA A 91 -11.68 11.88 -3.19
N ASP A 92 -11.31 11.31 -4.33
CA ASP A 92 -12.29 10.88 -5.34
C ASP A 92 -13.24 9.79 -4.79
N LEU A 93 -12.67 8.79 -4.09
CA LEU A 93 -13.41 7.71 -3.46
C LEU A 93 -14.31 8.18 -2.31
N TYR A 94 -13.88 9.20 -1.56
CA TYR A 94 -14.68 9.79 -0.50
C TYR A 94 -15.92 10.49 -1.04
N ASN A 95 -15.79 11.16 -2.19
CA ASN A 95 -16.86 11.90 -2.84
C ASN A 95 -17.83 11.01 -3.64
N VAL A 96 -17.36 9.90 -4.22
CA VAL A 96 -18.19 9.05 -5.08
C VAL A 96 -19.27 8.28 -4.31
N SER A 97 -19.03 7.94 -3.04
CA SER A 97 -19.97 7.16 -2.23
C SER A 97 -19.76 7.36 -0.73
N THR A 98 -20.85 7.24 0.03
CA THR A 98 -20.85 7.26 1.50
C THR A 98 -20.99 5.87 2.12
N GLU A 99 -21.28 4.84 1.31
CA GLU A 99 -21.71 3.53 1.81
C GLU A 99 -20.56 2.67 2.32
N TRP A 100 -19.36 2.99 1.89
CA TRP A 100 -18.19 2.17 2.09
C TRP A 100 -17.53 2.29 3.44
N LYS A 101 -16.77 1.25 3.80
CA LYS A 101 -16.31 1.09 5.19
C LYS A 101 -14.81 1.17 5.36
N TYR A 102 -14.05 0.59 4.43
CA TYR A 102 -12.59 0.57 4.51
C TYR A 102 -11.93 0.90 3.18
N PHE A 103 -10.82 1.62 3.27
CA PHE A 103 -9.86 1.90 2.23
C PHE A 103 -8.63 1.00 2.39
N ILE A 104 -8.18 0.41 1.28
CA ILE A 104 -6.94 -0.36 1.17
C ILE A 104 -6.20 0.15 -0.05
N ASN A 105 -4.97 0.63 0.09
CA ASN A 105 -4.14 0.93 -1.07
C ASN A 105 -3.37 -0.30 -1.52
N VAL A 106 -3.17 -0.45 -2.82
CA VAL A 106 -2.37 -1.50 -3.45
C VAL A 106 -1.53 -0.92 -4.58
N CYS A 107 -0.37 -1.51 -4.85
CA CYS A 107 0.49 -1.20 -5.98
C CYS A 107 0.51 -2.33 -7.01
N GLY A 108 1.00 -2.04 -8.21
CA GLY A 108 0.97 -2.96 -9.35
C GLY A 108 1.81 -4.23 -9.20
N GLN A 109 2.65 -4.32 -8.16
CA GLN A 109 3.39 -5.56 -7.82
C GLN A 109 2.79 -6.29 -6.61
N ASP A 110 1.65 -5.84 -6.10
CA ASP A 110 0.91 -6.55 -5.07
C ASP A 110 0.02 -7.64 -5.67
N PHE A 111 -0.24 -8.68 -4.88
CA PHE A 111 -1.29 -9.66 -5.19
C PHE A 111 -2.06 -10.05 -3.92
N PRO A 112 -3.39 -10.29 -4.01
CA PRO A 112 -4.16 -10.72 -2.85
C PRO A 112 -3.71 -12.08 -2.32
N LEU A 113 -3.84 -12.28 -1.01
CA LEU A 113 -3.66 -13.58 -0.33
C LEU A 113 -4.98 -14.15 0.20
N LYS A 114 -6.08 -13.42 0.02
CA LYS A 114 -7.40 -13.68 0.58
C LYS A 114 -8.46 -13.41 -0.46
N THR A 115 -9.54 -14.20 -0.45
CA THR A 115 -10.70 -13.94 -1.31
C THR A 115 -11.39 -12.64 -0.90
N ASN A 116 -12.26 -12.09 -1.75
CA ASN A 116 -13.04 -10.90 -1.37
C ASN A 116 -13.89 -11.14 -0.11
N LEU A 117 -14.45 -12.35 0.07
CA LEU A 117 -15.22 -12.71 1.25
C LEU A 117 -14.33 -12.74 2.51
N GLU A 118 -13.16 -13.37 2.44
CA GLU A 118 -12.20 -13.39 3.53
C GLU A 118 -11.75 -11.98 3.92
N ILE A 119 -11.46 -11.13 2.93
CA ILE A 119 -11.10 -9.73 3.17
C ILE A 119 -12.24 -9.00 3.88
N VAL A 120 -13.48 -9.14 3.40
CA VAL A 120 -14.66 -8.54 4.06
C VAL A 120 -14.83 -9.04 5.50
N ARG A 121 -14.62 -10.34 5.77
CA ARG A 121 -14.70 -10.92 7.11
C ARG A 121 -13.63 -10.33 8.03
N THR A 122 -12.38 -10.23 7.57
CA THR A 122 -11.29 -9.62 8.33
C THR A 122 -11.56 -8.13 8.61
N LEU A 123 -12.05 -7.37 7.63
CA LEU A 123 -12.37 -5.95 7.84
C LEU A 123 -13.53 -5.73 8.83
N ARG A 124 -14.50 -6.65 8.86
CA ARG A 124 -15.57 -6.63 9.89
C ARG A 124 -15.00 -6.89 11.29
N SER A 125 -14.04 -7.81 11.43
CA SER A 125 -13.44 -8.13 12.73
C SER A 125 -12.63 -6.98 13.33
N LEU A 126 -12.19 -6.02 12.51
CA LEU A 126 -11.54 -4.79 12.96
C LEU A 126 -12.47 -3.88 13.78
N LYS A 127 -13.80 -4.01 13.64
CA LYS A 127 -14.81 -3.24 14.41
C LYS A 127 -14.58 -1.71 14.37
N GLY A 128 -14.24 -1.18 13.18
CA GLY A 128 -14.00 0.25 12.96
C GLY A 128 -12.57 0.71 13.26
N ARG A 129 -11.68 -0.18 13.73
CA ARG A 129 -10.26 0.12 13.89
C ARG A 129 -9.51 0.03 12.57
N ASN A 130 -8.39 0.73 12.48
CA ASN A 130 -7.48 0.63 11.34
C ASN A 130 -6.42 -0.46 11.59
N SER A 131 -5.71 -0.88 10.54
CA SER A 131 -4.55 -1.78 10.65
C SER A 131 -3.48 -1.37 9.64
N MET A 132 -2.31 -1.02 10.15
CA MET A 132 -1.10 -0.68 9.40
C MET A 132 0.10 -0.81 10.32
N GLU A 133 1.31 -0.87 9.75
CA GLU A 133 2.54 -0.76 10.53
C GLU A 133 2.63 0.65 11.15
N SER A 134 2.90 0.71 12.46
CA SER A 134 3.04 1.96 13.21
C SER A 134 3.84 1.67 14.48
N GLU A 135 5.12 2.00 14.44
CA GLU A 135 6.09 1.70 15.49
C GLU A 135 6.93 2.93 15.82
N LYS A 136 7.62 2.90 16.97
CA LYS A 136 8.64 3.91 17.27
C LYS A 136 9.62 4.03 16.10
N MET A 137 9.90 5.27 15.66
CA MET A 137 10.89 5.54 14.62
C MET A 137 12.26 4.96 15.00
N PRO A 138 12.85 4.08 14.16
CA PRO A 138 14.22 3.60 14.37
C PRO A 138 15.24 4.72 14.19
N ASP A 139 16.33 4.68 14.96
CA ASP A 139 17.36 5.73 14.93
C ASP A 139 17.96 5.93 13.52
N GLY A 140 18.15 4.83 12.77
CA GLY A 140 18.63 4.85 11.39
C GLY A 140 17.69 5.49 10.36
N LYS A 141 16.44 5.79 10.72
CA LYS A 141 15.46 6.48 9.86
C LYS A 141 15.22 7.94 10.26
N ILE A 142 15.72 8.41 11.41
CA ILE A 142 15.46 9.77 11.92
C ILE A 142 15.90 10.86 10.92
N TRP A 143 17.03 10.66 10.24
CA TRP A 143 17.55 11.63 9.27
C TRP A 143 16.57 11.96 8.14
N ARG A 144 15.66 11.04 7.80
CA ARG A 144 14.66 11.19 6.74
C ARG A 144 13.66 12.31 7.03
N VAL A 145 13.42 12.56 8.32
CA VAL A 145 12.41 13.54 8.80
C VAL A 145 13.03 14.78 9.43
N THR A 146 14.32 14.75 9.79
CA THR A 146 15.02 15.91 10.35
C THR A 146 15.70 16.77 9.30
N ASN A 147 15.92 16.25 8.09
CA ASN A 147 16.58 16.95 6.98
C ASN A 147 15.59 17.22 5.87
N ALA A 148 15.69 18.39 5.24
CA ALA A 148 14.88 18.75 4.09
C ALA A 148 15.45 18.13 2.81
N HIS A 149 14.53 17.74 1.93
CA HIS A 149 14.82 17.09 0.66
C HIS A 149 14.04 17.77 -0.46
N ARG A 150 14.59 17.72 -1.67
CA ARG A 150 13.94 18.25 -2.88
C ARG A 150 14.07 17.27 -4.03
N ILE A 151 13.17 17.41 -5.00
CA ILE A 151 13.24 16.64 -6.25
C ILE A 151 14.17 17.37 -7.21
N VAL A 152 15.19 16.67 -7.72
CA VAL A 152 16.13 17.15 -8.76
C VAL A 152 16.24 16.04 -9.80
N ASP A 153 16.01 16.36 -11.08
CA ASP A 153 16.14 15.44 -12.21
C ASP A 153 15.45 14.07 -12.03
N GLY A 154 14.27 14.07 -11.39
CA GLY A 154 13.49 12.86 -11.14
C GLY A 154 13.99 11.97 -9.99
N GLY A 155 15.04 12.39 -9.29
CA GLY A 155 15.53 11.84 -8.03
C GLY A 155 15.20 12.73 -6.84
N ILE A 156 15.40 12.21 -5.63
CA ILE A 156 15.30 12.99 -4.39
C ILE A 156 16.71 13.23 -3.82
N GLU A 157 16.99 14.46 -3.46
CA GLU A 157 18.29 14.90 -2.93
C GLU A 157 18.11 15.66 -1.62
N GLY A 158 19.06 15.50 -0.69
CA GLY A 158 19.11 16.30 0.52
C GLY A 158 19.52 17.74 0.23
N THR A 159 18.85 18.71 0.86
CA THR A 159 19.16 20.14 0.68
C THR A 159 20.30 20.63 1.59
N GLY A 160 20.74 19.81 2.53
CA GLY A 160 21.66 20.19 3.62
C GLY A 160 21.00 21.00 4.73
N GLN A 161 19.72 21.36 4.60
CA GLN A 161 18.99 22.14 5.60
C GLN A 161 18.28 21.22 6.60
N LYS A 162 18.31 21.61 7.88
CA LYS A 162 17.52 20.96 8.93
C LYS A 162 16.08 21.47 8.89
N LYS A 163 15.12 20.56 9.04
CA LYS A 163 13.71 20.90 9.17
C LYS A 163 13.40 21.46 10.55
N THR A 164 12.35 22.25 10.63
CA THR A 164 11.72 22.58 11.92
C THR A 164 11.15 21.30 12.56
N PRO A 165 11.00 21.26 13.90
CA PRO A 165 10.33 20.16 14.56
C PRO A 165 8.94 19.88 13.98
N PRO A 166 8.44 18.63 14.06
CA PRO A 166 7.10 18.28 13.65
C PRO A 166 6.04 19.16 14.33
N PRO A 167 4.95 19.51 13.62
CA PRO A 167 3.89 20.32 14.21
C PRO A 167 3.26 19.62 15.41
N PHE A 168 2.82 20.42 16.39
CA PHE A 168 2.18 19.98 17.63
C PHE A 168 3.03 19.05 18.52
N ASN A 169 4.36 19.01 18.32
CA ASN A 169 5.27 18.11 19.05
C ASN A 169 4.84 16.65 19.00
N LEU A 170 4.23 16.22 17.89
CA LEU A 170 3.82 14.83 17.71
C LEU A 170 5.07 13.95 17.57
N PRO A 171 5.12 12.80 18.26
CA PRO A 171 6.13 11.80 17.94
C PRO A 171 5.88 11.34 16.51
N ILE A 172 6.91 11.31 15.67
CA ILE A 172 6.85 10.70 14.35
C ILE A 172 7.09 9.20 14.50
N LEU A 173 6.21 8.40 13.90
CA LEU A 173 6.23 6.94 13.96
C LEU A 173 6.73 6.39 12.62
N SER A 174 7.39 5.25 12.63
CA SER A 174 7.75 4.50 11.42
C SER A 174 6.62 3.55 11.04
N GLY A 175 6.47 3.32 9.74
CA GLY A 175 5.67 2.25 9.17
C GLY A 175 6.03 2.04 7.71
N ASN A 176 5.02 1.71 6.92
CA ASN A 176 5.15 1.55 5.47
C ASN A 176 4.00 2.23 4.73
N ALA A 177 4.10 2.23 3.39
CA ALA A 177 3.13 2.90 2.53
C ALA A 177 1.75 2.24 2.50
N TYR A 178 1.58 1.01 3.01
CA TYR A 178 0.38 0.20 2.84
C TYR A 178 -0.51 0.22 4.08
N ILE A 179 -1.79 0.57 3.88
CA ILE A 179 -2.71 0.82 4.99
C ILE A 179 -4.07 0.17 4.76
N VAL A 180 -4.71 -0.23 5.86
CA VAL A 180 -6.11 -0.64 5.91
C VAL A 180 -6.83 0.27 6.90
N VAL A 181 -7.65 1.20 6.40
CA VAL A 181 -8.21 2.28 7.22
C VAL A 181 -9.69 2.47 7.01
N SER A 182 -10.39 2.91 8.05
CA SER A 182 -11.81 3.20 7.99
C SER A 182 -12.12 4.43 7.14
N ARG A 183 -13.35 4.56 6.64
CA ARG A 183 -13.84 5.79 5.99
C ARG A 183 -13.71 7.03 6.89
N GLY A 184 -13.86 6.84 8.21
CA GLY A 184 -13.69 7.92 9.19
C GLY A 184 -12.26 8.44 9.24
N TYR A 185 -11.27 7.55 9.16
CA TYR A 185 -9.86 7.94 9.07
C TYR A 185 -9.60 8.78 7.82
N ILE A 186 -10.12 8.36 6.65
CA ILE A 186 -9.98 9.10 5.39
C ILE A 186 -10.59 10.51 5.50
N ARG A 187 -11.76 10.65 6.15
CA ARG A 187 -12.32 11.98 6.43
C ARG A 187 -11.34 12.86 7.20
N SER A 188 -10.76 12.35 8.30
CA SER A 188 -9.76 13.11 9.06
C SER A 188 -8.53 13.46 8.22
N VAL A 189 -8.05 12.54 7.38
CA VAL A 189 -6.93 12.84 6.45
C VAL A 189 -7.27 13.98 5.49
N LEU A 190 -8.52 14.09 5.04
CA LEU A 190 -8.96 15.12 4.10
C LEU A 190 -9.35 16.45 4.76
N GLU A 191 -9.81 16.43 6.03
CA GLU A 191 -10.47 17.59 6.65
C GLU A 191 -9.80 18.10 7.95
N ASP A 192 -9.06 17.27 8.69
CA ASP A 192 -8.47 17.67 9.98
C ASP A 192 -7.26 18.59 9.77
N GLU A 193 -7.36 19.86 10.20
CA GLU A 193 -6.31 20.88 10.04
C GLU A 193 -4.96 20.46 10.64
N ARG A 194 -4.96 19.65 11.70
CA ARG A 194 -3.72 19.14 12.30
C ARG A 194 -3.01 18.18 11.35
N ILE A 195 -3.78 17.33 10.67
CA ILE A 195 -3.25 16.39 9.66
C ILE A 195 -2.81 17.16 8.42
N GLN A 196 -3.57 18.16 7.96
CA GLN A 196 -3.15 19.02 6.85
C GLN A 196 -1.82 19.72 7.13
N THR A 197 -1.65 20.25 8.34
CA THR A 197 -0.40 20.88 8.77
C THR A 197 0.76 19.88 8.81
N LEU A 198 0.53 18.65 9.31
CA LEU A 198 1.53 17.58 9.28
C LEU A 198 1.91 17.18 7.85
N MET A 199 0.93 17.07 6.96
CA MET A 199 1.13 16.74 5.55
C MET A 199 1.95 17.81 4.84
N GLU A 200 1.66 19.09 5.09
CA GLU A 200 2.46 20.20 4.54
C GLU A 200 3.91 20.11 5.01
N TRP A 201 4.12 19.92 6.31
CA TRP A 201 5.45 19.72 6.89
C TRP A 201 6.19 18.50 6.32
N ALA A 202 5.46 17.46 5.89
CA ALA A 202 6.05 16.22 5.37
C ALA A 202 6.48 16.29 3.89
N LYS A 203 6.08 17.32 3.13
CA LYS A 203 6.28 17.37 1.66
C LYS A 203 7.75 17.32 1.21
N ASP A 204 8.65 17.87 2.00
CA ASP A 204 10.09 17.95 1.78
C ASP A 204 10.87 16.98 2.69
N THR A 205 10.26 15.87 3.10
CA THR A 205 10.94 14.76 3.80
C THR A 205 11.28 13.61 2.85
N TYR A 206 12.12 12.68 3.29
CA TYR A 206 12.45 11.47 2.56
C TYR A 206 11.51 10.32 2.94
N SER A 207 10.90 9.66 1.94
CA SER A 207 9.89 8.60 2.09
C SER A 207 8.76 8.96 3.06
N PRO A 208 7.98 10.04 2.83
CA PRO A 208 6.89 10.42 3.71
C PRO A 208 5.82 9.34 3.87
N ASP A 209 5.65 8.48 2.87
CA ASP A 209 4.77 7.32 2.89
C ASP A 209 5.15 6.27 3.95
N GLU A 210 6.41 6.21 4.40
CA GLU A 210 6.89 5.31 5.45
C GLU A 210 6.75 5.86 6.88
N PHE A 211 6.17 7.05 7.08
CA PHE A 211 5.93 7.57 8.44
C PHE A 211 4.60 8.30 8.60
N LEU A 212 4.08 8.91 7.54
CA LEU A 212 2.93 9.80 7.63
C LEU A 212 1.69 9.05 8.12
N TRP A 213 1.35 7.93 7.49
CA TRP A 213 0.18 7.14 7.87
C TRP A 213 0.32 6.55 9.26
N ALA A 214 1.49 6.00 9.57
CA ALA A 214 1.85 5.47 10.88
C ALA A 214 1.73 6.54 11.98
N THR A 215 2.06 7.79 11.68
CA THR A 215 1.96 8.91 12.62
C THR A 215 0.51 9.35 12.81
N ILE A 216 -0.25 9.52 11.72
CA ILE A 216 -1.68 9.87 11.78
C ILE A 216 -2.48 8.80 12.54
N GLN A 217 -2.12 7.53 12.38
CA GLN A 217 -2.74 6.40 13.10
C GLN A 217 -2.58 6.46 14.63
N ARG A 218 -1.71 7.34 15.15
CA ARG A 218 -1.48 7.53 16.59
C ARG A 218 -1.94 8.90 17.10
N MET A 219 -2.53 9.73 16.24
CA MET A 219 -3.07 11.03 16.62
C MET A 219 -4.40 10.88 17.39
N PRO A 220 -4.53 11.50 18.57
CA PRO A 220 -5.79 11.51 19.31
C PRO A 220 -6.94 12.14 18.52
N GLY A 221 -8.10 11.49 18.55
CA GLY A 221 -9.32 11.93 17.86
C GLY A 221 -9.48 11.43 16.43
N VAL A 222 -8.43 10.86 15.83
CA VAL A 222 -8.53 10.24 14.49
C VAL A 222 -9.34 8.94 14.57
N PRO A 223 -10.39 8.73 13.76
CA PRO A 223 -11.20 7.52 13.81
C PRO A 223 -10.38 6.24 13.55
N GLY A 224 -10.53 5.26 14.43
CA GLY A 224 -9.80 3.99 14.37
C GLY A 224 -8.32 4.07 14.78
N SER A 225 -7.86 5.22 15.28
CA SER A 225 -6.50 5.40 15.79
C SER A 225 -6.26 4.64 17.10
N THR A 226 -5.00 4.38 17.41
CA THR A 226 -4.56 3.83 18.70
C THR A 226 -3.79 4.88 19.50
N ARG A 227 -3.65 4.67 20.81
CA ARG A 227 -2.91 5.62 21.66
C ARG A 227 -1.42 5.66 21.24
N PRO A 228 -0.73 6.80 21.39
CA PRO A 228 0.67 6.95 20.98
C PRO A 228 1.68 6.17 21.82
N HIS A 229 1.24 5.54 22.92
CA HIS A 229 2.13 4.74 23.77
C HIS A 229 2.67 3.51 23.03
N ARG A 230 3.97 3.21 23.15
CA ARG A 230 4.67 2.10 22.47
C ARG A 230 4.07 0.69 22.66
N LYS A 231 3.21 0.51 23.66
CA LYS A 231 2.46 -0.75 23.86
C LYS A 231 1.41 -1.01 22.76
N TYR A 232 1.08 0.01 21.98
CA TYR A 232 0.19 -0.09 20.82
C TYR A 232 0.97 -0.12 19.51
N ASP A 233 2.30 -0.29 19.55
CA ASP A 233 3.10 -0.43 18.36
C ASP A 233 2.68 -1.70 17.60
N MET A 234 2.65 -1.57 16.28
CA MET A 234 2.16 -2.59 15.37
C MET A 234 3.22 -2.81 14.30
N THR A 235 3.82 -3.99 14.28
CA THR A 235 4.79 -4.39 13.26
C THR A 235 4.11 -4.71 11.93
N ASP A 236 4.90 -4.78 10.86
CA ASP A 236 4.47 -5.26 9.55
C ASP A 236 3.89 -6.69 9.59
N ILE A 237 4.47 -7.57 10.41
CA ILE A 237 3.97 -8.93 10.63
C ILE A 237 2.63 -8.94 11.35
N ASN A 238 2.43 -8.09 12.37
CA ASN A 238 1.20 -8.09 13.15
C ASN A 238 0.06 -7.33 12.47
N ALA A 239 0.37 -6.32 11.65
CA ALA A 239 -0.62 -5.67 10.81
C ALA A 239 -1.15 -6.62 9.74
N ILE A 240 -2.39 -6.39 9.27
CA ILE A 240 -2.97 -7.24 8.21
C ILE A 240 -2.70 -6.71 6.79
N ALA A 241 -2.15 -5.50 6.68
CA ALA A 241 -2.16 -4.73 5.43
C ALA A 241 -1.36 -5.41 4.31
N ARG A 242 -0.10 -5.75 4.58
CA ARG A 242 0.81 -6.32 3.59
C ARG A 242 1.79 -7.29 4.21
N LEU A 243 1.94 -8.46 3.61
CA LEU A 243 3.06 -9.37 3.85
C LEU A 243 4.23 -8.99 2.94
N VAL A 244 5.40 -8.73 3.52
CA VAL A 244 6.63 -8.41 2.79
C VAL A 244 7.79 -9.21 3.39
N LYS A 245 8.61 -9.85 2.55
CA LYS A 245 9.88 -10.45 3.00
C LYS A 245 11.05 -9.54 2.65
N TRP A 246 11.69 -8.98 3.67
CA TRP A 246 12.98 -8.31 3.61
C TRP A 246 14.13 -9.30 3.74
N GLN A 247 15.14 -9.16 2.87
CA GLN A 247 16.34 -9.99 2.82
C GLN A 247 17.07 -10.09 4.16
N GLY A 248 17.04 -9.03 4.98
CA GLY A 248 17.70 -9.01 6.28
C GLY A 248 17.02 -9.83 7.37
N HIS A 249 15.78 -10.30 7.17
CA HIS A 249 15.06 -11.08 8.19
C HIS A 249 14.59 -12.46 7.69
N VAL A 250 15.08 -12.90 6.53
CA VAL A 250 14.89 -14.29 6.09
C VAL A 250 15.89 -15.21 6.80
N GLY A 251 15.49 -16.44 7.07
CA GLY A 251 16.41 -17.45 7.58
C GLY A 251 15.82 -18.86 7.55
N PRO A 252 16.62 -19.87 7.93
CA PRO A 252 16.11 -21.21 8.16
C PRO A 252 15.20 -21.23 9.40
N LYS A 253 14.34 -22.25 9.51
CA LYS A 253 13.28 -22.33 10.54
C LYS A 253 13.81 -22.36 11.98
N ASP A 254 15.04 -22.80 12.17
CA ASP A 254 15.75 -22.89 13.44
C ASP A 254 16.55 -21.64 13.80
N SER A 255 16.62 -20.63 12.91
CA SER A 255 17.23 -19.35 13.22
C SER A 255 16.38 -18.56 14.21
N LEU A 256 17.02 -18.04 15.27
CA LEU A 256 16.38 -17.18 16.27
C LEU A 256 16.14 -15.75 15.78
N ASP A 257 16.86 -15.33 14.74
CA ASP A 257 16.80 -13.97 14.18
C ASP A 257 15.87 -13.88 12.96
N ALA A 258 15.47 -15.02 12.40
CA ALA A 258 14.62 -15.09 11.23
C ALA A 258 13.15 -14.83 11.58
N VAL A 259 12.56 -13.86 10.89
CA VAL A 259 11.12 -13.55 11.02
C VAL A 259 10.30 -14.45 10.11
N TYR A 260 10.87 -14.87 8.97
CA TYR A 260 10.20 -15.72 7.98
C TYR A 260 11.19 -16.60 7.20
N PRO A 261 10.69 -17.65 6.50
CA PRO A 261 11.54 -18.53 5.70
C PRO A 261 12.24 -17.79 4.56
N GLN A 262 13.26 -18.43 4.00
CA GLN A 262 13.98 -17.99 2.80
C GLN A 262 13.02 -17.61 1.66
N CYS A 263 13.46 -16.63 0.85
CA CYS A 263 12.79 -16.28 -0.41
C CYS A 263 13.08 -17.38 -1.43
N HIS A 264 12.06 -17.84 -2.15
CA HIS A 264 12.19 -18.84 -3.21
C HIS A 264 12.10 -18.22 -4.62
N GLY A 265 12.10 -16.88 -4.72
CA GLY A 265 12.34 -16.13 -5.96
C GLY A 265 13.63 -15.31 -5.86
N ASP A 266 13.55 -14.03 -6.22
CA ASP A 266 14.71 -13.12 -6.26
C ASP A 266 14.59 -11.96 -5.27
N TYR A 267 15.68 -11.21 -5.06
CA TYR A 267 15.65 -9.96 -4.31
C TYR A 267 15.85 -8.76 -5.21
N VAL A 268 14.98 -7.76 -5.08
CA VAL A 268 15.15 -6.47 -5.74
C VAL A 268 15.05 -5.38 -4.68
N ARG A 269 16.14 -4.63 -4.47
CA ARG A 269 16.27 -3.61 -3.41
C ARG A 269 15.98 -4.17 -2.00
N GLY A 270 16.46 -5.37 -1.71
CA GLY A 270 16.30 -6.03 -0.40
C GLY A 270 14.89 -6.57 -0.11
N ILE A 271 13.97 -6.50 -1.06
CA ILE A 271 12.60 -7.07 -0.95
C ILE A 271 12.51 -8.30 -1.85
N CYS A 272 12.03 -9.41 -1.29
CA CYS A 272 11.74 -10.66 -2.00
C CYS A 272 10.66 -10.43 -3.07
N VAL A 273 10.99 -10.80 -4.30
CA VAL A 273 10.04 -11.09 -5.37
C VAL A 273 9.66 -12.55 -5.21
N TYR A 274 8.44 -12.82 -4.77
CA TYR A 274 8.00 -14.16 -4.40
C TYR A 274 8.04 -15.13 -5.58
N GLY A 275 8.59 -16.32 -5.33
CA GLY A 275 8.53 -17.46 -6.25
C GLY A 275 7.45 -18.47 -5.84
N ALA A 276 7.23 -19.49 -6.68
CA ALA A 276 6.23 -20.53 -6.43
C ALA A 276 6.48 -21.28 -5.11
N GLY A 277 7.75 -21.43 -4.70
CA GLY A 277 8.14 -22.06 -3.44
C GLY A 277 7.71 -21.29 -2.18
N ASP A 278 7.43 -19.99 -2.29
CA ASP A 278 6.97 -19.17 -1.16
C ASP A 278 5.47 -19.36 -0.86
N LEU A 279 4.68 -19.81 -1.84
CA LEU A 279 3.22 -19.76 -1.80
C LEU A 279 2.62 -20.50 -0.61
N GLN A 280 3.12 -21.71 -0.30
CA GLN A 280 2.57 -22.53 0.78
C GLN A 280 2.65 -21.81 2.14
N TRP A 281 3.76 -21.13 2.41
CA TRP A 281 3.92 -20.35 3.63
C TRP A 281 3.09 -19.06 3.59
N MET A 282 3.05 -18.38 2.43
CA MET A 282 2.34 -17.11 2.27
C MET A 282 0.83 -17.23 2.49
N ILE A 283 0.19 -18.25 1.92
CA ILE A 283 -1.28 -18.41 2.04
C ILE A 283 -1.73 -18.71 3.47
N ALA A 284 -0.83 -19.18 4.33
CA ALA A 284 -1.08 -19.42 5.75
C ALA A 284 -1.02 -18.14 6.60
N GLN A 285 -0.50 -17.03 6.08
CA GLN A 285 -0.39 -15.77 6.82
C GLN A 285 -1.74 -15.05 6.89
N HIS A 286 -1.97 -14.21 7.90
CA HIS A 286 -3.24 -13.48 8.06
C HIS A 286 -3.37 -12.25 7.17
N HIS A 287 -2.29 -11.82 6.52
CA HIS A 287 -2.28 -10.62 5.68
C HIS A 287 -3.28 -10.72 4.52
N LEU A 288 -3.82 -9.57 4.13
CA LEU A 288 -4.79 -9.46 3.04
C LEU A 288 -4.11 -9.58 1.67
N PHE A 289 -2.88 -9.08 1.57
CA PHE A 289 -2.08 -9.04 0.35
C PHE A 289 -0.60 -9.27 0.66
N ALA A 290 0.17 -9.58 -0.38
CA ALA A 290 1.62 -9.69 -0.33
C ALA A 290 2.30 -8.76 -1.35
N ASN A 291 3.52 -8.32 -1.02
CA ASN A 291 4.43 -7.58 -1.90
C ASN A 291 5.84 -8.23 -1.87
N LYS A 292 6.47 -8.57 -3.00
CA LYS A 292 6.09 -8.27 -4.38
C LYS A 292 6.06 -9.50 -5.27
N PHE A 293 5.33 -9.37 -6.37
CA PHE A 293 5.26 -10.35 -7.45
C PHE A 293 5.72 -9.70 -8.75
N ASP A 294 6.39 -10.49 -9.60
CA ASP A 294 6.81 -10.08 -10.93
C ASP A 294 6.68 -11.28 -11.89
N ILE A 295 5.93 -11.10 -12.98
CA ILE A 295 5.73 -12.13 -14.00
C ILE A 295 7.04 -12.53 -14.70
N ASN A 296 8.06 -11.66 -14.69
CA ASN A 296 9.36 -11.96 -15.30
C ASN A 296 10.25 -12.77 -14.37
N THR A 297 10.05 -12.67 -13.05
CA THR A 297 10.79 -13.47 -12.07
C THR A 297 10.16 -14.85 -11.94
N ASP A 298 8.86 -14.91 -11.65
CA ASP A 298 8.15 -16.19 -11.53
C ASP A 298 6.66 -16.03 -11.90
N PRO A 299 6.28 -16.32 -13.15
CA PRO A 299 4.88 -16.26 -13.57
C PRO A 299 4.03 -17.38 -12.95
N ILE A 300 4.64 -18.47 -12.51
CA ILE A 300 3.96 -19.62 -11.89
C ILE A 300 3.43 -19.24 -10.51
N ALA A 301 4.20 -18.44 -9.74
CA ALA A 301 3.76 -17.93 -8.45
C ALA A 301 2.41 -17.20 -8.55
N ILE A 302 2.30 -16.25 -9.49
CA ILE A 302 1.07 -15.46 -9.72
C ILE A 302 -0.06 -16.37 -10.23
N TYR A 303 0.22 -17.23 -11.22
CA TYR A 303 -0.80 -18.10 -11.81
C TYR A 303 -1.40 -19.08 -10.78
N CYS A 304 -0.55 -19.72 -9.97
CA CYS A 304 -1.00 -20.65 -8.94
C CYS A 304 -1.83 -19.95 -7.86
N LEU A 305 -1.39 -18.77 -7.40
CA LEU A 305 -2.12 -18.00 -6.40
C LEU A 305 -3.47 -17.49 -6.94
N GLU A 306 -3.49 -17.01 -8.18
CA GLU A 306 -4.72 -16.59 -8.86
C GLU A 306 -5.73 -17.75 -8.97
N LYS A 307 -5.28 -18.90 -9.48
CA LYS A 307 -6.12 -20.09 -9.61
C LYS A 307 -6.64 -20.57 -8.25
N TYR A 308 -5.77 -20.60 -7.25
CA TYR A 308 -6.14 -20.98 -5.88
C TYR A 308 -7.25 -20.09 -5.32
N LEU A 309 -7.07 -18.76 -5.38
CA LEU A 309 -8.05 -17.80 -4.87
C LEU A 309 -9.36 -17.84 -5.65
N ARG A 310 -9.31 -18.02 -6.97
CA ARG A 310 -10.51 -18.15 -7.80
C ARG A 310 -11.31 -19.39 -7.44
N LEU A 311 -10.67 -20.56 -7.37
CA LEU A 311 -11.34 -21.81 -7.00
C LEU A 311 -11.93 -21.72 -5.59
N LYS A 312 -11.19 -21.14 -4.65
CA LYS A 312 -11.66 -20.91 -3.28
C LYS A 312 -12.89 -20.00 -3.23
N ALA A 313 -12.87 -18.87 -3.94
CA ALA A 313 -14.01 -17.94 -3.99
C ALA A 313 -15.27 -18.56 -4.63
N LEU A 314 -15.09 -19.41 -5.65
CA LEU A 314 -16.20 -20.15 -6.25
C LEU A 314 -16.79 -21.17 -5.28
N ALA A 315 -15.96 -21.87 -4.50
CA ALA A 315 -16.42 -22.80 -3.48
C ALA A 315 -17.15 -22.09 -2.31
N GLU A 316 -16.79 -20.84 -2.00
CA GLU A 316 -17.48 -20.01 -0.99
C GLU A 316 -18.87 -19.51 -1.43
N SER A 317 -19.21 -19.67 -2.71
CA SER A 317 -20.47 -19.22 -3.30
C SER A 317 -21.57 -20.30 -3.30
N TYR A 318 -21.23 -21.53 -2.91
CA TYR A 318 -22.13 -22.66 -2.72
C TYR A 318 -22.30 -22.96 -1.22
#